data_AF-A0A1A8UPD2-F1
#
_entry.id   AF-A0A1A8UPD2-F1
#
_cell.length_a   1.000
_cell.length_b   1.000
_cell.length_c   1.000
_cell.angle_alpha   90.00
_cell.angle_beta   90.00
_cell.angle_gamma   90.00
#
_symmetry.space_group_name_H-M   'P 1'
#
loop_
_entity.id
_entity.type
_entity.pdbx_description
1 polymer ?
#
loop_
_entity_poly.entity_id
_entity_poly.type
_entity_poly.pdbx_seq_one_letter_code
_entity_poly.pdbx_strand_id
1 'polypeptide(L)'
;MPKKRSELKAEAFTIKATMKVAAVVGPPSAGAFKERPAKPTMLRKYYHRGDLPVVVNHIGNGGRAIKWKVDIYSLDYHHYLPLFFDGLCETTFPCELFARQGIYELLKIGGPKILPVIPQLIIPIRNAMNTRNHQVMCTTLRAIQQLLQSADGVGEAMVPYLGRILTVFNIFKNKNENCGDEVG
;
A
#
# COMPACT_ATOMS: atom_id res chain seq x y z
N MET A 1 33.43 45.22 -17.85
CA MET A 1 32.56 44.14 -17.34
C MET A 1 31.96 43.38 -18.52
N PRO A 2 32.21 42.07 -18.70
CA PRO A 2 31.67 41.34 -19.85
C PRO A 2 30.18 41.05 -19.65
N LYS A 3 29.35 41.38 -20.63
CA LYS A 3 27.90 41.10 -20.64
C LYS A 3 27.68 39.58 -20.63
N LYS A 4 26.98 39.08 -19.60
CA LYS A 4 26.54 37.68 -19.50
C LYS A 4 25.64 37.38 -20.71
N ARG A 5 26.13 36.55 -21.64
CA ARG A 5 25.41 36.19 -22.87
C ARG A 5 24.14 35.43 -22.48
N SER A 6 22.96 35.92 -22.84
CA SER A 6 21.70 35.24 -22.52
C SER A 6 21.58 33.95 -23.31
N GLU A 7 21.66 32.81 -22.62
CA GLU A 7 21.43 31.49 -23.22
C GLU A 7 19.97 31.35 -23.65
N LEU A 8 19.74 30.92 -24.89
CA LEU A 8 18.41 30.62 -25.41
C LEU A 8 17.97 29.27 -24.85
N LYS A 9 16.83 29.20 -24.16
CA LYS A 9 16.25 27.91 -23.79
C LYS A 9 15.67 27.24 -25.04
N ALA A 10 16.05 25.99 -25.29
CA ALA A 10 15.51 25.19 -26.39
C ALA A 10 14.92 23.88 -25.87
N GLU A 11 13.83 23.43 -26.48
CA GLU A 11 13.31 22.08 -26.25
C GLU A 11 14.22 21.05 -26.91
N ALA A 12 14.39 19.90 -26.26
CA ALA A 12 15.16 18.79 -26.80
C ALA A 12 14.63 18.36 -28.18
N PHE A 13 15.51 17.82 -29.03
CA PHE A 13 15.17 17.33 -30.37
C PHE A 13 14.62 18.42 -31.33
N THR A 14 14.96 19.69 -31.12
CA THR A 14 14.62 20.80 -32.04
C THR A 14 15.85 21.35 -32.74
N ILE A 15 15.67 22.03 -33.89
CA ILE A 15 16.77 22.75 -34.59
C ILE A 15 17.37 23.83 -33.68
N LYS A 16 16.58 24.44 -32.79
CA LYS A 16 17.08 25.41 -31.81
C LYS A 16 18.04 24.77 -30.80
N ALA A 17 17.85 23.49 -30.47
CA ALA A 17 18.74 22.75 -29.56
C ALA A 17 20.14 22.48 -30.14
N THR A 18 20.34 22.59 -31.47
CA THR A 18 21.67 22.41 -32.09
C THR A 18 22.47 23.71 -32.17
N MET A 19 21.88 24.85 -31.78
CA MET A 19 22.55 26.15 -31.80
C MET A 19 23.54 26.27 -30.64
N LYS A 20 24.75 26.80 -30.89
CA LYS A 20 25.81 26.99 -29.87
C LYS A 20 25.42 27.87 -28.66
N VAL A 21 24.34 28.63 -28.77
CA VAL A 21 23.87 29.56 -27.72
C VAL A 21 22.65 28.99 -26.97
N ALA A 22 22.22 27.77 -27.32
CA ALA A 22 21.03 27.16 -26.77
C ALA A 22 21.36 26.24 -25.59
N ALA A 23 20.65 26.43 -24.48
CA ALA A 23 20.60 25.50 -23.36
C ALA A 23 19.35 24.62 -23.51
N VAL A 24 19.56 23.32 -23.69
CA VAL A 24 18.47 22.36 -23.84
C VAL A 24 17.80 22.13 -22.48
N VAL A 25 16.48 22.34 -22.42
CA VAL A 25 15.71 22.06 -21.22
C VAL A 25 15.61 20.54 -21.05
N GLY A 26 16.01 20.04 -19.88
CA GLY A 26 15.89 18.62 -19.54
C GLY A 26 14.44 18.14 -19.53
N PRO A 27 14.20 16.82 -19.65
CA PRO A 27 12.85 16.27 -19.60
C PRO A 27 12.16 16.60 -18.27
N PRO A 28 10.81 16.72 -18.25
CA PRO A 28 10.09 16.94 -17.00
C PRO A 28 10.31 15.76 -16.03
N SER A 29 10.26 16.03 -14.74
CA SER A 29 10.40 14.98 -13.72
C SER A 29 9.28 13.95 -13.86
N ALA A 30 9.65 12.67 -14.02
CA ALA A 30 8.69 11.58 -14.18
C ALA A 30 7.82 11.34 -12.92
N GLY A 31 8.21 11.87 -11.76
CA GLY A 31 7.43 11.75 -10.52
C GLY A 31 7.21 10.30 -10.08
N ALA A 32 8.10 9.37 -10.45
CA ALA A 32 7.94 7.93 -10.21
C ALA A 32 7.88 7.56 -8.71
N PHE A 33 8.47 8.37 -7.84
CA PHE A 33 8.47 8.17 -6.39
C PHE A 33 7.51 9.09 -5.63
N LYS A 34 6.86 10.03 -6.34
CA LYS A 34 5.94 10.98 -5.70
C LYS A 34 4.73 10.22 -5.16
N GLU A 35 4.41 10.47 -3.89
CA GLU A 35 3.21 9.96 -3.24
C GLU A 35 1.94 10.36 -4.01
N ARG A 36 0.97 9.46 -4.01
CA ARG A 36 -0.31 9.59 -4.71
C ARG A 36 -1.44 9.47 -3.70
N PRO A 37 -2.48 10.32 -3.81
CA PRO A 37 -3.61 10.25 -2.89
C PRO A 37 -4.35 8.92 -3.05
N ALA A 38 -4.72 8.32 -1.92
CA ALA A 38 -5.58 7.15 -1.89
C ALA A 38 -7.02 7.54 -2.24
N LYS A 39 -7.77 6.60 -2.83
CA LYS A 39 -9.23 6.75 -2.98
C LYS A 39 -9.89 6.54 -1.61
N PRO A 40 -11.07 7.15 -1.35
CA PRO A 40 -11.83 6.87 -0.13
C PRO A 40 -12.14 5.38 0.00
N THR A 41 -11.81 4.79 1.14
CA THR A 41 -12.03 3.36 1.40
C THR A 41 -13.46 3.06 1.83
N MET A 42 -13.93 1.86 1.53
CA MET A 42 -15.16 1.29 2.07
C MET A 42 -15.03 1.03 3.57
N LEU A 43 -13.85 0.68 4.07
CA LEU A 43 -13.62 0.51 5.51
C LEU A 43 -13.99 1.78 6.29
N ARG A 44 -13.49 2.95 5.84
CA ARG A 44 -13.81 4.24 6.47
C ARG A 44 -15.29 4.56 6.41
N LYS A 45 -15.97 4.25 5.30
CA LYS A 45 -17.43 4.42 5.18
C LYS A 45 -18.18 3.53 6.17
N TYR A 46 -17.80 2.26 6.31
CA TYR A 46 -18.42 1.33 7.26
C TYR A 46 -18.17 1.76 8.71
N TYR A 47 -16.96 2.29 8.99
CA TYR A 47 -16.66 2.87 10.30
C TYR A 47 -17.60 4.03 10.64
N HIS A 48 -17.74 5.01 9.73
CA HIS A 48 -18.61 6.17 9.97
C HIS A 48 -20.09 5.81 10.11
N ARG A 49 -20.54 4.73 9.46
CA ARG A 49 -21.91 4.21 9.60
C ARG A 49 -22.13 3.40 10.88
N GLY A 50 -21.07 2.94 11.53
CA GLY A 50 -21.14 2.05 12.69
C GLY A 50 -21.29 0.57 12.36
N ASP A 51 -21.23 0.20 11.07
CA ASP A 51 -21.50 -1.13 10.53
C ASP A 51 -20.34 -2.12 10.73
N LEU A 52 -19.18 -1.66 11.22
CA LEU A 52 -18.03 -2.55 11.42
C LEU A 52 -18.28 -3.58 12.53
N PRO A 53 -17.86 -4.86 12.33
CA PRO A 53 -17.98 -5.93 13.31
C PRO A 53 -16.93 -5.83 14.43
N VAL A 54 -16.21 -4.72 14.51
CA VAL A 54 -15.10 -4.48 15.45
C VAL A 54 -15.25 -3.12 16.12
N VAL A 55 -14.70 -3.00 17.33
CA VAL A 55 -14.49 -1.75 18.06
C VAL A 55 -13.07 -1.67 18.60
N VAL A 56 -12.60 -0.47 18.89
CA VAL A 56 -11.34 -0.27 19.62
C VAL A 56 -11.50 -0.87 21.01
N ASN A 57 -10.50 -1.65 21.43
CA ASN A 57 -10.45 -2.14 22.80
C ASN A 57 -9.74 -1.11 23.68
N HIS A 58 -10.46 -0.48 24.61
CA HIS A 58 -9.91 0.55 25.51
C HIS A 58 -9.28 -0.03 26.79
N ILE A 59 -9.26 -1.36 26.94
CA ILE A 59 -8.70 -2.01 28.13
C ILE A 59 -7.17 -1.98 28.05
N GLY A 60 -6.54 -1.13 28.87
CA GLY A 60 -5.13 -0.72 28.79
C GLY A 60 -4.04 -1.73 29.20
N ASN A 61 -4.34 -3.03 29.26
CA ASN A 61 -3.44 -4.01 29.90
C ASN A 61 -3.00 -5.15 28.96
N GLY A 62 -2.31 -4.82 27.86
CA GLY A 62 -1.68 -5.82 26.98
C GLY A 62 -2.66 -6.75 26.22
N GLY A 63 -3.96 -6.43 26.24
CA GLY A 63 -5.00 -7.15 25.50
C GLY A 63 -4.98 -6.84 24.00
N ARG A 64 -5.79 -7.57 23.22
CA ARG A 64 -5.98 -7.31 21.78
C ARG A 64 -6.41 -5.87 21.55
N ALA A 65 -5.83 -5.20 20.54
CA ALA A 65 -6.10 -3.79 20.26
C ALA A 65 -7.53 -3.52 19.72
N ILE A 66 -8.20 -4.54 19.18
CA ILE A 66 -9.59 -4.49 18.75
C ILE A 66 -10.40 -5.58 19.47
N LYS A 67 -11.70 -5.34 19.62
CA LYS A 67 -12.67 -6.33 20.10
C LYS A 67 -13.71 -6.58 19.01
N TRP A 68 -13.96 -7.84 18.68
CA TRP A 68 -15.02 -8.24 17.76
C TRP A 68 -16.39 -8.15 18.47
N LYS A 69 -17.36 -7.55 17.79
CA LYS A 69 -18.76 -7.47 18.24
C LYS A 69 -19.54 -8.76 17.97
N VAL A 70 -19.04 -9.58 17.04
CA VAL A 70 -19.63 -10.84 16.61
C VAL A 70 -18.60 -11.96 16.71
N ASP A 71 -19.04 -13.21 16.65
CA ASP A 71 -18.12 -14.34 16.62
C ASP A 71 -17.29 -14.34 15.33
N ILE A 72 -15.97 -14.19 15.49
CA ILE A 72 -15.02 -14.13 14.40
C ILE A 72 -15.00 -15.42 13.55
N TYR A 73 -15.31 -16.58 14.15
CA TYR A 73 -15.34 -17.86 13.42
C TYR A 73 -16.52 -17.95 12.46
N SER A 74 -17.59 -17.17 12.69
CA SER A 74 -18.81 -17.14 11.88
C SER A 74 -18.80 -16.08 10.77
N LEU A 75 -17.77 -15.23 10.71
CA LEU A 75 -17.71 -14.14 9.75
C LEU A 75 -17.66 -14.64 8.30
N ASP A 76 -18.34 -13.89 7.42
CA ASP A 76 -18.26 -14.06 5.96
C ASP A 76 -16.96 -13.44 5.43
N TYR A 77 -16.03 -14.29 5.01
CA TYR A 77 -14.72 -13.87 4.50
C TYR A 77 -14.82 -13.18 3.13
N HIS A 78 -15.84 -13.49 2.31
CA HIS A 78 -16.03 -12.80 1.03
C HIS A 78 -16.42 -11.33 1.24
N HIS A 79 -17.10 -11.02 2.34
CA HIS A 79 -17.46 -9.65 2.66
C HIS A 79 -16.36 -8.93 3.44
N TYR A 80 -15.91 -9.51 4.55
CA TYR A 80 -15.10 -8.78 5.53
C TYR A 80 -13.62 -8.75 5.21
N LEU A 81 -13.03 -9.84 4.69
CA LEU A 81 -11.59 -9.84 4.41
C LEU A 81 -11.21 -8.80 3.33
N PRO A 82 -11.93 -8.69 2.18
CA PRO A 82 -11.71 -7.62 1.22
C PRO A 82 -11.98 -6.22 1.79
N LEU A 83 -12.99 -6.07 2.65
CA LEU A 83 -13.29 -4.79 3.32
C LEU A 83 -12.11 -4.30 4.17
N PHE A 84 -11.50 -5.19 4.97
CA PHE A 84 -10.33 -4.83 5.77
C PHE A 84 -9.09 -4.57 4.90
N PHE A 85 -8.88 -5.36 3.84
CA PHE A 85 -7.81 -5.14 2.87
C PHE A 85 -7.95 -3.81 2.11
N ASP A 86 -9.17 -3.36 1.81
CA ASP A 86 -9.41 -2.03 1.21
C ASP A 86 -8.95 -0.90 2.14
N GLY A 87 -9.03 -1.13 3.46
CA GLY A 87 -8.51 -0.26 4.50
C GLY A 87 -6.98 -0.17 4.59
N LEU A 88 -6.20 -0.94 3.82
CA LEU A 88 -4.73 -0.85 3.85
C LEU A 88 -4.20 0.56 3.51
N CYS A 89 -4.98 1.36 2.78
CA CYS A 89 -4.63 2.75 2.45
C CYS A 89 -4.87 3.73 3.62
N GLU A 90 -5.51 3.30 4.70
CA GLU A 90 -5.86 4.15 5.84
C GLU A 90 -4.63 4.42 6.72
N THR A 91 -4.40 5.70 7.03
CA THR A 91 -3.28 6.18 7.85
C THR A 91 -3.73 6.94 9.10
N THR A 92 -5.04 6.98 9.36
CA THR A 92 -5.63 7.75 10.45
C THR A 92 -6.35 6.84 11.43
N PHE A 93 -6.07 7.04 12.72
CA PHE A 93 -6.79 6.36 13.79
C PHE A 93 -8.29 6.71 13.76
N PRO A 94 -9.21 5.75 14.00
CA PRO A 94 -8.97 4.33 14.29
C PRO A 94 -8.98 3.41 13.04
N CYS A 95 -9.22 3.94 11.84
CA CYS A 95 -9.37 3.12 10.64
C CYS A 95 -8.10 2.32 10.30
N GLU A 96 -6.92 2.93 10.46
CA GLU A 96 -5.65 2.20 10.25
C GLU A 96 -5.48 1.00 11.22
N LEU A 97 -5.98 1.13 12.45
CA LEU A 97 -5.91 0.08 13.46
C LEU A 97 -6.86 -1.06 13.09
N PHE A 98 -8.08 -0.73 12.68
CA PHE A 98 -9.06 -1.72 12.23
C PHE A 98 -8.56 -2.49 11.01
N ALA A 99 -8.00 -1.81 10.01
CA ALA A 99 -7.42 -2.46 8.84
C ALA A 99 -6.31 -3.44 9.26
N ARG A 100 -5.30 -2.95 9.98
CA ARG A 100 -4.12 -3.75 10.34
C ARG A 100 -4.45 -4.92 11.25
N GLN A 101 -5.22 -4.68 12.31
CA GLN A 101 -5.53 -5.71 13.30
C GLN A 101 -6.62 -6.67 12.80
N GLY A 102 -7.60 -6.17 12.05
CA GLY A 102 -8.65 -6.99 11.44
C GLY A 102 -8.08 -7.99 10.43
N ILE A 103 -7.18 -7.53 9.55
CA ILE A 103 -6.45 -8.41 8.63
C ILE A 103 -5.67 -9.48 9.41
N TYR A 104 -4.88 -9.08 10.41
CA TYR A 104 -4.06 -10.00 11.19
C TYR A 104 -4.90 -11.10 11.86
N GLU A 105 -5.99 -10.74 12.54
CA GLU A 105 -6.84 -11.72 13.23
C GLU A 105 -7.59 -12.62 12.25
N LEU A 106 -8.17 -12.08 11.17
CA LEU A 106 -8.87 -12.87 10.17
C LEU A 106 -7.95 -13.85 9.44
N LEU A 107 -6.73 -13.45 9.10
CA LEU A 107 -5.75 -14.34 8.47
C LEU A 107 -5.25 -15.41 9.44
N LYS A 108 -5.08 -15.08 10.72
CA LYS A 108 -4.61 -16.02 11.74
C LYS A 108 -5.57 -17.19 11.98
N ILE A 109 -6.89 -16.95 11.86
CA ILE A 109 -7.91 -17.99 12.15
C ILE A 109 -8.66 -18.51 10.94
N GLY A 110 -8.54 -17.87 9.78
CA GLY A 110 -9.44 -18.10 8.65
C GLY A 110 -9.29 -19.45 7.98
N GLY A 111 -8.09 -20.05 8.03
CA GLY A 111 -7.80 -21.36 7.46
C GLY A 111 -8.36 -21.52 6.04
N PRO A 112 -9.21 -22.52 5.77
CA PRO A 112 -9.72 -22.81 4.43
C PRO A 112 -10.63 -21.70 3.85
N LYS A 113 -11.15 -20.78 4.67
CA LYS A 113 -11.99 -19.66 4.21
C LYS A 113 -11.22 -18.59 3.44
N ILE A 114 -9.88 -18.59 3.53
CA ILE A 114 -9.03 -17.56 2.92
C ILE A 114 -8.84 -17.81 1.42
N LEU A 115 -8.59 -19.06 1.04
CA LEU A 115 -8.25 -19.46 -0.33
C LEU A 115 -9.28 -18.96 -1.38
N PRO A 116 -10.61 -19.10 -1.16
CA PRO A 116 -11.62 -18.64 -2.12
C PRO A 116 -11.68 -17.11 -2.31
N VAL A 117 -11.08 -16.35 -1.40
CA VAL A 117 -11.18 -14.87 -1.36
C VAL A 117 -9.98 -14.19 -2.00
N ILE A 118 -8.88 -14.90 -2.24
CA ILE A 118 -7.63 -14.36 -2.82
C ILE A 118 -7.86 -13.44 -4.04
N PRO A 119 -8.68 -13.81 -5.05
CA PRO A 119 -8.88 -12.95 -6.22
C PRO A 119 -9.44 -11.56 -5.87
N GLN A 120 -10.21 -11.45 -4.78
CA GLN A 120 -10.82 -10.21 -4.32
C GLN A 120 -9.81 -9.28 -3.62
N LEU A 121 -8.70 -9.82 -3.11
CA LEU A 121 -7.68 -9.07 -2.38
C LEU A 121 -6.70 -8.33 -3.30
N ILE A 122 -6.61 -8.75 -4.58
CA ILE A 122 -5.63 -8.25 -5.54
C ILE A 122 -5.80 -6.75 -5.82
N ILE A 123 -7.05 -6.29 -5.95
CA ILE A 123 -7.34 -4.87 -6.21
C ILE A 123 -6.99 -3.99 -5.00
N PRO A 124 -7.46 -4.29 -3.77
CA PRO A 124 -7.06 -3.58 -2.57
C PRO A 124 -5.55 -3.49 -2.37
N ILE A 125 -4.82 -4.61 -2.51
CA ILE A 125 -3.35 -4.65 -2.38
C ILE A 125 -2.70 -3.70 -3.38
N ARG A 126 -3.11 -3.78 -4.66
CA ARG A 126 -2.57 -2.91 -5.71
C ARG A 126 -2.88 -1.44 -5.43
N ASN A 127 -4.08 -1.12 -4.96
CA ASN A 127 -4.47 0.26 -4.64
C ASN A 127 -3.60 0.83 -3.52
N ALA A 128 -3.37 0.06 -2.45
CA ALA A 128 -2.50 0.45 -1.34
C ALA A 128 -1.06 0.67 -1.79
N MET A 129 -0.48 -0.26 -2.55
CA MET A 129 0.87 -0.11 -3.11
C MET A 129 0.98 1.12 -4.03
N ASN A 130 -0.05 1.40 -4.83
CA ASN A 130 -0.07 2.54 -5.76
C ASN A 130 -0.12 3.90 -5.08
N THR A 131 -0.42 3.99 -3.78
CA THR A 131 -0.31 5.24 -3.03
C THR A 131 1.13 5.75 -3.00
N ARG A 132 2.12 4.85 -3.11
CA ARG A 132 3.56 5.16 -2.95
C ARG A 132 3.88 5.81 -1.59
N ASN A 133 2.94 5.76 -0.65
CA ASN A 133 3.15 6.17 0.72
C ASN A 133 3.96 5.08 1.42
N HIS A 134 5.08 5.46 2.04
CA HIS A 134 6.01 4.49 2.62
C HIS A 134 5.37 3.64 3.73
N GLN A 135 4.62 4.26 4.64
CA GLN A 135 3.94 3.56 5.74
C GLN A 135 2.88 2.58 5.22
N VAL A 136 2.06 3.01 4.24
CA VAL A 136 1.04 2.16 3.60
C VAL A 136 1.68 0.99 2.88
N MET A 137 2.76 1.22 2.13
CA MET A 137 3.48 0.15 1.43
C MET A 137 4.02 -0.87 2.44
N CYS A 138 4.77 -0.44 3.47
CA CYS A 138 5.31 -1.36 4.48
C CYS A 138 4.21 -2.17 5.17
N THR A 139 3.07 -1.55 5.50
CA THR A 139 1.93 -2.25 6.11
C THR A 139 1.31 -3.27 5.14
N THR A 140 1.20 -2.90 3.86
CA THR A 140 0.72 -3.80 2.79
C THR A 140 1.65 -4.98 2.61
N LEU A 141 2.97 -4.78 2.66
CA LEU A 141 3.95 -5.88 2.56
C LEU A 141 3.82 -6.88 3.69
N ARG A 142 3.66 -6.38 4.93
CA ARG A 142 3.41 -7.24 6.10
C ARG A 142 2.09 -8.02 5.95
N ALA A 143 1.03 -7.38 5.46
CA ALA A 143 -0.24 -8.04 5.20
C ALA A 143 -0.12 -9.15 4.12
N ILE A 144 0.67 -8.92 3.06
CA ILE A 144 0.96 -9.95 2.05
C ILE A 144 1.75 -11.12 2.67
N GLN A 145 2.77 -10.84 3.48
CA GLN A 145 3.54 -11.89 4.17
C GLN A 145 2.64 -12.74 5.08
N GLN A 146 1.76 -12.10 5.84
CA GLN A 146 0.77 -12.78 6.68
C GLN A 146 -0.21 -13.62 5.85
N LEU A 147 -0.69 -13.09 4.72
CA LEU A 147 -1.58 -13.80 3.81
C LEU A 147 -0.92 -15.07 3.28
N LEU A 148 0.32 -14.98 2.80
CA LEU A 148 1.06 -16.12 2.25
C LEU A 148 1.35 -17.22 3.28
N GLN A 149 1.37 -16.87 4.57
CA GLN A 149 1.60 -17.80 5.68
C GLN A 149 0.30 -18.26 6.37
N SER A 150 -0.86 -17.84 5.87
CA SER A 150 -2.14 -18.01 6.59
C SER A 150 -2.79 -19.39 6.41
N ALA A 151 -2.59 -20.06 5.28
CA ALA A 151 -3.13 -21.38 4.99
C ALA A 151 -2.38 -22.06 3.83
N ASP A 152 -2.47 -23.38 3.76
CA ASP A 152 -1.91 -24.19 2.68
C ASP A 152 -2.52 -23.80 1.32
N GLY A 153 -1.69 -23.80 0.27
CA GLY A 153 -2.12 -23.45 -1.10
C GLY A 153 -2.33 -21.96 -1.36
N VAL A 154 -2.30 -21.07 -0.35
CA VAL A 154 -2.45 -19.61 -0.57
C VAL A 154 -1.32 -19.06 -1.43
N GLY A 155 -0.09 -19.52 -1.22
CA GLY A 155 1.06 -19.12 -2.03
C GLY A 155 0.90 -19.46 -3.51
N GLU A 156 0.45 -20.68 -3.81
CA GLU A 156 0.19 -21.15 -5.18
C GLU A 156 -0.95 -20.35 -5.83
N ALA A 157 -2.04 -20.13 -5.10
CA ALA A 157 -3.18 -19.35 -5.57
C ALA A 157 -2.84 -17.86 -5.83
N MET A 158 -1.79 -17.34 -5.21
CA MET A 158 -1.30 -15.97 -5.45
C MET A 158 -0.46 -15.84 -6.73
N VAL A 159 0.12 -16.93 -7.26
CA VAL A 159 1.04 -16.92 -8.42
C VAL A 159 0.47 -16.18 -9.63
N PRO A 160 -0.79 -16.40 -10.06
CA PRO A 160 -1.35 -15.73 -11.25
C PRO A 160 -1.41 -14.20 -11.13
N TYR A 161 -1.34 -13.67 -9.91
CA TYR A 161 -1.51 -12.24 -9.62
C TYR A 161 -0.21 -11.50 -9.34
N LEU A 162 0.90 -12.22 -9.12
CA LEU A 162 2.19 -11.62 -8.75
C LEU A 162 2.65 -10.56 -9.75
N GLY A 163 2.50 -10.79 -11.06
CA GLY A 163 2.90 -9.80 -12.08
C GLY A 163 2.24 -8.43 -11.89
N ARG A 164 0.97 -8.40 -11.46
CA ARG A 164 0.24 -7.14 -11.19
C ARG A 164 0.72 -6.44 -9.92
N ILE A 165 1.16 -7.21 -8.92
CA ILE A 165 1.61 -6.66 -7.64
C ILE A 165 3.08 -6.20 -7.77
N LEU A 166 3.94 -7.01 -8.39
CA LEU A 166 5.39 -6.80 -8.53
C LEU A 166 5.77 -5.53 -9.29
N THR A 167 4.92 -5.04 -10.20
CA THR A 167 5.21 -3.79 -10.93
C THR A 167 5.47 -2.61 -9.99
N VAL A 168 4.73 -2.50 -8.89
CA VAL A 168 4.91 -1.39 -7.94
C VAL A 168 6.09 -1.65 -7.00
N PHE A 169 6.33 -2.90 -6.61
CA PHE A 169 7.51 -3.32 -5.84
C PHE A 169 8.82 -2.92 -6.53
N ASN A 170 8.90 -3.15 -7.84
CA ASN A 170 10.12 -2.89 -8.60
C ASN A 170 10.56 -1.42 -8.53
N ILE A 171 9.62 -0.48 -8.37
CA ILE A 171 9.96 0.94 -8.21
C ILE A 171 10.77 1.16 -6.92
N PHE A 172 10.41 0.47 -5.83
CA PHE A 172 10.98 0.72 -4.50
C PHE A 172 12.00 -0.32 -4.04
N LYS A 173 12.30 -1.35 -4.85
CA LYS A 173 13.19 -2.47 -4.49
C LYS A 173 14.56 -2.01 -3.95
N ASN A 174 15.11 -0.93 -4.50
CA ASN A 174 16.43 -0.41 -4.15
C ASN A 174 16.38 0.76 -3.15
N LYS A 175 15.20 1.11 -2.62
CA LYS A 175 15.06 2.16 -1.61
C LYS A 175 15.44 1.60 -0.25
N ASN A 176 16.74 1.43 -0.03
CA ASN A 176 17.31 0.98 1.23
C ASN A 176 18.14 2.12 1.84
N GLU A 177 18.04 2.31 3.16
CA GLU A 177 18.97 3.18 3.87
C GLU A 177 20.27 2.38 4.07
N ASN A 178 21.35 2.83 3.43
CA ASN A 178 22.67 2.24 3.64
C ASN A 178 23.25 2.84 4.93
N CYS A 179 23.01 2.19 6.07
CA CYS A 179 23.51 2.66 7.37
C CYS A 179 24.99 2.33 7.65
N GLY A 180 25.76 1.83 6.67
CA GLY A 180 27.19 1.50 6.88
C GLY A 180 27.46 0.66 8.15
N ASP A 181 28.59 0.90 8.81
CA ASP A 181 28.97 0.28 10.09
C ASP A 181 28.41 1.05 11.32
N GLU A 182 27.35 1.84 11.17
CA GLU A 182 26.69 2.51 12.29
C GLU A 182 25.45 1.72 12.72
N VAL A 183 25.71 0.57 13.35
CA VAL A 183 24.79 0.01 14.35
C VAL A 183 25.34 0.44 15.71
N GLY A 184 24.93 1.63 16.15
CA GLY A 184 25.16 2.15 17.50
C GLY A 184 23.92 1.95 18.36
#